data_AF-A0A933CV80-F1
#
_entry.id   AF-A0A933CV80-F1
#
_cell.length_a   1.000
_cell.length_b   1.000
_cell.length_c   1.000
_cell.angle_alpha   90.00
_cell.angle_beta   90.00
_cell.angle_gamma   90.00
#
_symmetry.space_group_name_H-M   'P 1'
#
loop_
_entity.id
_entity.type
_entity.pdbx_description
1 polymer ?
#
loop_
_entity_poly.entity_id
_entity_poly.type
_entity_poly.pdbx_seq_one_letter_code
_entity_poly.pdbx_strand_id
1 'polypeptide(L)' 'MKSRSSINFLSVAFLEIPYPSVKAIRSTLEVLANEIPKAKDAKAEEFVDSSLLKEIEASGFVERLYGK' A
#
# COMPACT_ATOMS: atom_id res chain seq x y z
N MET A 1 16.47 27.02 -3.24
CA MET A 1 15.24 26.80 -2.44
C MET A 1 14.08 26.42 -3.37
N LYS A 2 14.02 25.16 -3.86
CA LYS A 2 12.96 24.64 -4.76
C LYS A 2 12.67 23.15 -4.47
N SER A 3 12.62 22.76 -3.20
CA SER A 3 12.45 21.35 -2.82
C SER A 3 11.09 21.07 -2.16
N ARG A 4 10.46 22.08 -1.54
CA ARG A 4 9.16 21.90 -0.85
C ARG A 4 7.95 21.95 -1.78
N SER A 5 8.00 22.71 -2.88
CA SER A 5 6.82 22.91 -3.76
C SER A 5 6.41 21.64 -4.52
N SER A 6 7.34 20.77 -4.88
CA SER A 6 7.05 19.55 -5.66
C SER A 6 6.34 18.48 -4.84
N ILE A 7 6.65 18.39 -3.53
CA ILE A 7 6.04 17.42 -2.61
C ILE A 7 4.58 17.77 -2.35
N ASN A 8 4.24 19.05 -2.23
CA ASN A 8 2.87 19.53 -2.06
C ASN A 8 1.97 19.29 -3.28
N PHE A 9 2.53 19.24 -4.48
CA PHE A 9 1.74 18.94 -5.69
C PHE A 9 1.38 17.45 -5.77
N LEU A 10 2.29 16.57 -5.35
CA LEU A 10 2.09 15.13 -5.38
C LEU A 10 1.30 14.60 -4.18
N SER A 11 1.26 15.30 -3.04
CA SER A 11 0.55 14.85 -1.84
C SER A 11 -0.95 14.63 -2.05
N VAL A 12 -1.57 15.31 -3.01
CA VAL A 12 -3.00 15.13 -3.35
C VAL A 12 -3.25 13.80 -4.09
N ALA A 13 -2.23 13.25 -4.76
CA ALA A 13 -2.35 12.04 -5.57
C ALA A 13 -2.03 10.74 -4.79
N PHE A 14 -1.40 10.84 -3.62
CA PHE A 14 -0.99 9.69 -2.82
C PHE A 14 -1.81 9.57 -1.53
N LEU A 15 -2.14 8.34 -1.15
CA LEU A 15 -2.67 8.06 0.18
C LEU A 15 -1.62 8.41 1.24
N GLU A 16 -2.03 9.03 2.35
CA GLU A 16 -1.14 9.35 3.46
C GLU A 16 -0.43 8.10 4.01
N ILE A 17 -1.14 6.97 4.01
CA ILE A 17 -0.61 5.63 4.31
C ILE A 17 -1.13 4.66 3.24
N PRO A 18 -0.28 4.22 2.29
CA PRO A 18 -0.70 3.37 1.19
C PRO A 18 -0.75 1.90 1.61
N TYR A 19 -1.79 1.52 2.36
CA TYR A 19 -2.00 0.11 2.71
C TYR A 19 -2.26 -0.73 1.45
N PRO A 20 -1.63 -1.92 1.34
CA PRO A 20 -1.89 -2.83 0.23
C PRO A 20 -3.33 -3.35 0.24
N SER A 21 -3.94 -3.45 -0.93
CA SER A 21 -5.31 -3.94 -1.08
C SER A 21 -5.34 -5.47 -1.24
N VAL A 22 -5.74 -6.18 -0.18
CA VAL A 22 -5.94 -7.64 -0.21
C VAL A 22 -6.95 -8.04 -1.30
N LYS A 23 -8.01 -7.24 -1.48
CA LYS A 23 -9.02 -7.47 -2.53
C LYS A 23 -8.42 -7.40 -3.92
N ALA A 24 -7.57 -6.40 -4.20
CA ALA A 24 -6.94 -6.27 -5.50
C ALA A 24 -6.00 -7.45 -5.79
N ILE A 25 -5.22 -7.88 -4.79
CA ILE A 25 -4.36 -9.06 -4.91
C ILE A 25 -5.18 -10.31 -5.21
N ARG A 26 -6.31 -10.52 -4.52
CA ARG A 26 -7.23 -11.63 -4.81
C ARG A 26 -7.70 -11.63 -6.26
N SER A 27 -8.15 -10.47 -6.76
CA SER A 27 -8.57 -10.34 -8.16
C SER A 27 -7.43 -10.64 -9.13
N THR A 28 -6.20 -10.25 -8.82
CA THR A 28 -5.03 -10.60 -9.63
C THR A 28 -4.76 -12.11 -9.60
N LEU A 29 -4.85 -12.76 -8.44
CA LEU A 29 -4.70 -14.22 -8.31
C LEU A 29 -5.77 -14.98 -9.10
N GLU A 30 -7.01 -14.51 -9.11
CA GLU A 30 -8.11 -15.07 -9.92
C GLU A 30 -7.82 -15.00 -11.43
N VAL A 31 -7.22 -13.89 -11.90
CA VAL A 31 -6.81 -13.75 -13.31
C VAL A 31 -5.64 -14.69 -13.61
N LEU A 32 -4.61 -14.70 -12.76
CA LEU A 32 -3.40 -15.52 -12.92
C LEU A 32 -3.69 -17.01 -12.86
N ALA A 33 -4.74 -17.43 -12.15
CA ALA A 33 -5.18 -18.82 -12.08
C ALA A 33 -5.47 -19.48 -13.44
N ASN A 34 -5.71 -18.69 -14.49
CA ASN A 34 -5.89 -19.19 -15.85
C ASN A 34 -4.60 -19.67 -16.50
N GLU A 35 -3.45 -19.09 -16.11
CA GLU A 35 -2.14 -19.39 -16.69
C GLU A 35 -1.24 -20.16 -15.70
N ILE A 36 -1.40 -19.87 -14.41
CA ILE A 36 -0.63 -20.44 -13.30
C ILE A 36 -1.62 -21.14 -12.37
N PRO A 37 -1.90 -22.45 -12.56
CA PRO A 37 -2.92 -23.16 -11.80
C PRO A 37 -2.74 -23.08 -10.27
N LYS A 38 -1.49 -23.03 -9.80
CA LYS A 38 -1.15 -22.88 -8.36
C LYS A 38 -1.68 -21.58 -7.75
N ALA A 39 -1.95 -20.55 -8.55
CA ALA A 39 -2.49 -19.29 -8.05
C ALA A 39 -3.93 -19.42 -7.51
N LYS A 40 -4.68 -20.48 -7.88
CA LYS A 40 -6.03 -20.74 -7.35
C LYS A 40 -6.06 -20.98 -5.84
N ASP A 41 -5.02 -21.65 -5.33
CA ASP A 41 -4.96 -22.07 -3.93
C ASP A 41 -4.21 -21.06 -3.05
N ALA A 42 -3.57 -20.06 -3.67
CA ALA A 42 -2.81 -19.04 -2.97
C ALA A 42 -3.75 -18.06 -2.26
N LYS A 43 -3.44 -17.72 -1.00
CA LYS A 43 -4.23 -16.74 -0.25
C LYS A 43 -3.67 -15.35 -0.49
N ALA A 44 -4.55 -14.38 -0.75
CA ALA A 44 -4.13 -13.00 -1.01
C ALA A 44 -3.35 -12.39 0.18
N GLU A 45 -3.68 -12.81 1.39
CA GLU A 45 -3.03 -12.38 2.63
C GLU A 45 -1.56 -12.81 2.73
N GLU A 46 -1.15 -13.87 2.03
CA GLU A 46 0.25 -14.33 1.98
C GLU A 46 1.17 -13.36 1.22
N PHE A 47 0.59 -12.46 0.42
CA PHE A 47 1.32 -11.45 -0.36
C PHE A 47 1.24 -10.06 0.27
N VAL A 48 0.72 -9.96 1.49
CA VAL A 48 0.56 -8.69 2.20
C VAL A 48 1.33 -8.72 3.52
N ASP A 49 2.33 -7.86 3.61
CA ASP A 49 2.92 -7.49 4.89
C ASP A 49 2.64 -6.01 5.17
N SER A 50 1.92 -5.75 6.26
CA SER A 50 1.58 -4.41 6.72
C SER A 50 2.26 -4.03 8.03
N SER A 51 3.14 -4.88 8.56
CA SER A 51 3.82 -4.66 9.85
C SER A 51 4.57 -3.33 9.88
N LEU A 52 5.42 -3.09 8.88
CA LEU A 52 6.20 -1.85 8.78
C LEU A 52 5.30 -0.60 8.69
N LEU A 53 4.22 -0.64 7.91
CA LEU A 53 3.30 0.49 7.81
C LEU A 53 2.61 0.78 9.14
N LYS A 54 2.19 -0.27 9.86
CA LYS A 54 1.62 -0.14 11.21
C LYS A 54 2.61 0.45 12.20
N GLU A 55 3.88 0.06 12.14
CA GLU A 55 4.94 0.63 13.00
C GLU A 55 5.18 2.12 12.69
N ILE A 56 5.21 2.48 11.40
CA ILE A 56 5.35 3.88 10.97
C ILE A 56 4.15 4.71 11.43
N GLU A 57 2.93 4.20 11.27
CA GLU A 57 1.70 4.83 11.74
C GLU A 57 1.72 5.00 13.27
N ALA A 58 2.01 3.92 14.02
CA ALA A 58 2.06 3.93 15.48
C ALA A 58 3.14 4.87 16.05
N SER A 59 4.20 5.16 15.28
CA SER A 59 5.23 6.13 15.68
C SER A 59 4.76 7.61 15.64
N GLY A 60 3.56 7.86 15.11
CA GLY A 60 3.02 9.21 14.85
C GLY A 60 3.77 9.97 13.76
N PHE A 61 4.63 9.29 12.98
CA PHE A 61 5.41 9.93 11.91
C PHE A 61 4.51 10.54 10.85
N VAL A 62 3.47 9.80 10.43
CA VAL A 62 2.54 10.22 9.39
C VAL A 62 1.76 11.46 9.83
N GLU A 63 1.26 11.47 11.07
CA GLU A 63 0.53 12.62 11.65
C GLU A 63 1.41 13.87 11.64
N ARG A 64 2.66 13.77 12.11
CA ARG A 64 3.64 14.87 12.09
C ARG A 64 4.00 15.32 10.68
N LEU A 65 4.10 14.39 9.73
CA LEU A 65 4.42 14.68 8.33
C LEU A 65 3.32 15.49 7.64
N TYR A 66 2.05 15.17 7.93
CA TYR A 66 0.88 15.82 7.35
C TYR A 66 0.31 16.96 8.21
N GLY A 67 0.89 17.23 9.37
CA GLY A 67 0.50 18.34 10.25
C GLY A 67 -0.86 18.16 10.92
N LYS A 68 -1.21 16.91 11.26
CA LYS A 68 -2.40 16.54 12.05
C LYS A 68 -2.08 16.45 13.53
#